data_AF-A0A965V6L2-F1
#
_entry.id   AF-A0A965V6L2-F1
#
_cell.length_a   1.000
_cell.length_b   1.000
_cell.length_c   1.000
_cell.angle_alpha   90.00
_cell.angle_beta   90.00
_cell.angle_gamma   90.00
#
_symmetry.space_group_name_H-M   'P 1'
#
loop_
_entity.id
_entity.type
_entity.pdbx_description
1 polymer ?
#
loop_
_entity_poly.entity_id
_entity_poly.type
_entity_poly.pdbx_seq_one_letter_code
_entity_poly.pdbx_strand_id
1 'polypeptide(L)'
;MIPILSSIIFASHKRPSHQTRLKDFFLSFSYVGGVSFTYTLIGIFAGLSGNLITSSIQSPLLMIVLGVVFILLALSMFDLYALKLPHFIENFIATSILRVEGGRYLNVFIIGMISSLVLSPCIAPPLAGAIIYINQSRDFVLGGLALFTLSIGMSIPLLLIGIFSDQWLPKRGHWMIIIKELIGFILIAMGLFIMSPLFPENTDQIAYSALLLALSIYLFFAVRRFKYKSMSWVHLLAFVTLIASILLFGLTLQKMNISDDENISITTKPNHVSVLPFKQIQSLDDLSRELNQRDNKMIMLDFYADWCVSCKEYEKLTFNNSKVKEYLNEYSLLQVDVTQNTTQHKALLKYFNLYGPPAILFFDKQHNELRTFRIVGFKNASQMLNHLKTLQHENQ
;
A
#
# COMPACT_ATOMS: atom_id res chain seq x y z
N MET A 1 14.42 -1.13 -12.53
CA MET A 1 15.62 -0.28 -12.39
C MET A 1 16.79 -0.66 -13.29
N ILE A 2 17.03 -1.94 -13.57
CA ILE A 2 18.10 -2.40 -14.49
C ILE A 2 18.03 -1.76 -15.91
N PRO A 3 16.85 -1.53 -16.53
CA PRO A 3 16.78 -0.87 -17.84
C PRO A 3 17.21 0.61 -17.81
N ILE A 4 16.91 1.30 -16.70
CA ILE A 4 17.19 2.73 -16.52
C ILE A 4 18.70 2.93 -16.37
N LEU A 5 19.33 2.16 -15.47
CA LEU A 5 20.78 2.14 -15.30
C LEU A 5 21.47 1.67 -16.58
N SER A 6 20.96 0.64 -17.27
CA SER A 6 21.50 0.19 -18.55
C SER A 6 21.46 1.30 -19.61
N SER A 7 20.34 2.01 -19.76
CA SER A 7 20.20 3.12 -20.72
C SER A 7 21.11 4.32 -20.41
N ILE A 8 21.31 4.65 -19.12
CA ILE A 8 22.21 5.72 -18.67
C ILE A 8 23.68 5.29 -18.82
N ILE A 9 24.01 4.05 -18.47
CA ILE A 9 25.37 3.49 -18.56
C ILE A 9 25.81 3.29 -20.02
N PHE A 10 24.90 2.84 -20.91
CA PHE A 10 25.19 2.75 -22.35
C PHE A 10 25.33 4.13 -23.00
N ALA A 11 24.68 5.18 -22.46
CA ALA A 11 24.89 6.56 -22.92
C ALA A 11 26.23 7.16 -22.44
N SER A 12 26.72 6.76 -21.27
CA SER A 12 27.96 7.26 -20.66
C SER A 12 29.24 6.65 -21.25
N HIS A 13 29.23 5.39 -21.72
CA HIS A 13 30.46 4.64 -22.02
C HIS A 13 31.25 5.04 -23.29
N LYS A 14 30.88 6.12 -24.00
CA LYS A 14 31.52 6.46 -25.30
C LYS A 14 32.09 7.87 -25.46
N ARG A 15 32.05 8.79 -24.47
CA ARG A 15 32.41 10.22 -24.73
C ARG A 15 33.10 10.95 -23.55
N PRO A 16 33.97 11.96 -23.82
CA PRO A 16 34.76 12.67 -22.80
C PRO A 16 33.93 13.51 -21.82
N SER A 17 34.50 13.70 -20.63
CA SER A 17 33.86 13.89 -19.31
C SER A 17 33.06 15.17 -19.03
N HIS A 18 33.12 16.21 -19.88
CA HIS A 18 32.47 17.50 -19.57
C HIS A 18 31.16 17.74 -20.35
N GLN A 19 30.96 17.07 -21.49
CA GLN A 19 29.74 17.19 -22.31
C GLN A 19 28.65 16.15 -21.96
N THR A 20 28.98 15.14 -21.15
CA THR A 20 28.09 14.06 -20.71
C THR A 20 27.16 14.49 -19.57
N ARG A 21 27.67 15.23 -18.57
CA ARG A 21 26.90 15.60 -17.36
C ARG A 21 25.62 16.40 -17.63
N LEU A 22 25.68 17.39 -18.53
CA LEU A 22 24.48 18.17 -18.91
C LEU A 22 23.45 17.31 -19.66
N LYS A 23 23.91 16.42 -20.53
CA LYS A 23 23.01 15.55 -21.30
C LYS A 23 22.35 14.50 -20.40
N ASP A 24 23.08 13.96 -19.43
CA ASP A 24 22.56 12.99 -18.45
C ASP A 24 21.57 13.65 -17.48
N PHE A 25 21.79 14.91 -17.14
CA PHE A 25 20.83 15.73 -16.41
C PHE A 25 19.53 15.95 -17.21
N PHE A 26 19.62 16.38 -18.48
CA PHE A 26 18.44 16.57 -19.33
C PHE A 26 17.69 15.25 -19.62
N LEU A 27 18.39 14.11 -19.71
CA LEU A 27 17.76 12.80 -19.86
C LEU A 27 16.98 12.41 -18.60
N SER A 28 17.59 12.61 -17.43
CA SER A 28 16.95 12.36 -16.14
C SER A 28 15.75 13.29 -15.93
N PHE A 29 15.87 14.56 -16.33
CA PHE A 29 14.76 15.51 -16.31
C PHE A 29 13.59 15.06 -17.21
N SER A 30 13.88 14.54 -18.40
CA SER A 30 12.85 13.97 -19.30
C SER A 30 12.15 12.75 -18.68
N TYR A 31 12.90 11.87 -18.02
CA TYR A 31 12.33 10.73 -17.30
C TYR A 31 11.37 11.19 -16.19
N VAL A 32 11.83 12.14 -15.36
CA VAL A 32 11.02 12.72 -14.28
C VAL A 32 9.79 13.42 -14.84
N GLY A 33 9.91 14.11 -15.97
CA GLY A 33 8.79 14.69 -16.70
C GLY A 33 7.72 13.66 -17.05
N GLY A 34 8.11 12.49 -17.55
CA GLY A 34 7.19 11.41 -17.91
C GLY A 34 6.47 10.80 -16.71
N VAL A 35 7.20 10.57 -15.62
CA VAL A 35 6.62 10.06 -14.36
C VAL A 35 5.65 11.07 -13.74
N SER A 36 6.07 12.33 -13.63
CA SER A 36 5.24 13.41 -13.08
C SER A 36 3.99 13.62 -13.92
N PHE A 37 4.10 13.65 -15.25
CA PHE A 37 2.94 13.79 -16.13
C PHE A 37 1.93 12.68 -15.90
N THR A 38 2.38 11.42 -15.80
CA THR A 38 1.49 10.27 -15.62
C THR A 38 0.81 10.29 -14.25
N TYR A 39 1.53 10.60 -13.17
CA TYR A 39 0.92 10.69 -11.83
C TYR A 39 -0.01 11.88 -11.67
N THR A 40 0.29 13.03 -12.28
CA THR A 40 -0.64 14.16 -12.33
C THR A 40 -1.90 13.79 -13.10
N LEU A 41 -1.78 13.11 -14.25
CA LEU A 41 -2.93 12.65 -15.02
C LEU A 41 -3.79 11.68 -14.20
N ILE A 42 -3.17 10.66 -13.60
CA ILE A 42 -3.85 9.67 -12.75
C ILE A 42 -4.51 10.35 -11.55
N GLY A 43 -3.85 11.32 -10.91
CA GLY A 43 -4.40 12.06 -9.78
C GLY A 43 -5.60 12.92 -10.14
N ILE A 44 -5.56 13.63 -11.27
CA ILE A 44 -6.69 14.43 -11.79
C ILE A 44 -7.86 13.50 -12.14
N PHE A 45 -7.60 12.40 -12.87
CA PHE A 45 -8.63 11.42 -13.20
C PHE A 45 -9.23 10.76 -11.95
N ALA A 46 -8.41 10.41 -10.96
CA ALA A 46 -8.88 9.83 -9.70
C ALA A 46 -9.73 10.83 -8.89
N GLY A 47 -9.32 12.10 -8.83
CA GLY A 47 -10.08 13.16 -8.17
C GLY A 47 -11.42 13.46 -8.86
N LEU A 48 -11.45 13.45 -10.21
CA LEU A 48 -12.67 13.67 -10.99
C LEU A 48 -13.63 12.47 -10.99
N SER A 49 -13.11 11.25 -10.92
CA SER A 49 -13.92 10.03 -11.03
C SER A 49 -14.67 9.65 -9.75
N GLY A 50 -14.42 10.34 -8.63
CA GLY A 50 -15.15 10.14 -7.38
C GLY A 50 -15.12 8.67 -6.90
N ASN A 51 -16.23 8.20 -6.34
CA ASN A 51 -16.36 6.90 -5.67
C ASN A 51 -16.18 5.67 -6.59
N LEU A 52 -16.17 5.83 -7.93
CA LEU A 52 -16.26 4.70 -8.86
C LEU A 52 -14.94 3.93 -9.05
N ILE A 53 -13.80 4.62 -8.93
CA ILE A 53 -12.48 4.00 -9.14
C ILE A 53 -12.01 3.28 -7.88
N THR A 54 -12.20 3.87 -6.70
CA THR A 54 -11.68 3.33 -5.44
C THR A 54 -12.30 1.98 -5.09
N SER A 55 -13.61 1.80 -5.29
CA SER A 55 -14.29 0.53 -5.01
C SER A 55 -13.88 -0.60 -5.95
N SER A 56 -13.36 -0.30 -7.15
CA SER A 56 -12.85 -1.33 -8.08
C SER A 56 -11.38 -1.66 -7.81
N ILE A 57 -10.57 -0.65 -7.46
CA ILE A 57 -9.14 -0.81 -7.14
C ILE A 57 -8.93 -1.55 -5.81
N GLN A 58 -9.87 -1.47 -4.86
CA GLN A 58 -9.78 -2.17 -3.58
C GLN A 58 -10.38 -3.59 -3.59
N SER A 59 -10.67 -4.16 -4.76
CA SER A 59 -11.14 -5.55 -4.80
C SER A 59 -10.04 -6.52 -4.30
N PRO A 60 -10.41 -7.53 -3.49
CA PRO A 60 -9.45 -8.51 -2.98
C PRO A 60 -8.71 -9.24 -4.12
N LEU A 61 -9.37 -9.40 -5.27
CA LEU A 61 -8.77 -9.98 -6.47
C LEU A 61 -7.59 -9.14 -7.00
N LEU A 62 -7.71 -7.81 -7.04
CA LEU A 62 -6.63 -6.95 -7.56
C LEU A 62 -5.41 -6.99 -6.63
N MET A 63 -5.63 -6.99 -5.31
CA MET A 63 -4.56 -7.15 -4.30
C MET A 63 -3.80 -8.47 -4.49
N ILE A 64 -4.50 -9.58 -4.73
CA ILE A 64 -3.89 -10.88 -5.02
C ILE A 64 -3.08 -10.83 -6.32
N VAL A 65 -3.69 -10.39 -7.42
CA VAL A 65 -3.04 -10.30 -8.73
C VAL A 65 -1.76 -9.48 -8.63
N LEU A 66 -1.85 -8.33 -7.96
CA LEU A 66 -0.71 -7.44 -7.82
C LEU A 66 0.38 -8.05 -6.95
N GLY A 67 0.05 -8.61 -5.79
CA GLY A 67 1.02 -9.29 -4.95
C GLY A 67 1.72 -10.44 -5.69
N VAL A 68 0.99 -11.22 -6.48
CA VAL A 68 1.56 -12.29 -7.33
C VAL A 68 2.52 -11.72 -8.36
N VAL A 69 2.18 -10.60 -9.01
CA VAL A 69 3.08 -9.92 -9.95
C VAL A 69 4.38 -9.47 -9.27
N PHE A 70 4.31 -8.91 -8.05
CA PHE A 70 5.50 -8.54 -7.28
C PHE A 70 6.37 -9.74 -6.93
N ILE A 71 5.76 -10.86 -6.53
CA ILE A 71 6.47 -12.12 -6.24
C ILE A 71 7.14 -12.66 -7.51
N LEU A 72 6.45 -12.64 -8.66
CA LEU A 72 7.01 -13.05 -9.96
C LEU A 72 8.19 -12.17 -10.38
N LEU A 73 8.10 -10.86 -10.19
CA LEU A 73 9.21 -9.93 -10.46
C LEU A 73 10.41 -10.18 -9.52
N ALA A 74 10.16 -10.50 -8.25
CA ALA A 74 11.21 -10.87 -7.32
C ALA A 74 11.91 -12.19 -7.72
N LEU A 75 11.13 -13.20 -8.13
CA LEU A 75 11.65 -14.47 -8.66
C LEU A 75 12.54 -14.25 -9.90
N SER A 76 12.20 -13.28 -10.75
CA SER A 76 13.05 -12.88 -11.88
C SER A 76 14.36 -12.23 -11.43
N MET A 77 14.38 -11.50 -10.31
CA MET A 77 15.61 -10.92 -9.75
C MET A 77 16.55 -11.96 -9.15
N PHE A 78 16.04 -13.12 -8.72
CA PHE A 78 16.87 -14.25 -8.27
C PHE A 78 17.46 -15.09 -9.43
N ASP A 79 17.25 -14.70 -10.69
CA ASP A 79 17.65 -15.46 -11.90
C ASP A 79 17.08 -16.90 -11.96
N LEU A 80 16.10 -17.25 -11.11
CA LEU A 80 15.39 -18.53 -11.13
C LEU A 80 14.66 -18.72 -12.47
N TYR A 81 14.19 -17.61 -13.04
CA TYR A 81 13.64 -17.52 -14.39
C TYR A 81 14.20 -16.29 -15.10
N ALA A 82 15.01 -16.50 -16.13
CA ALA A 82 15.33 -15.43 -17.06
C ALA A 82 14.09 -15.21 -17.95
N LEU A 83 13.36 -14.10 -17.71
CA LEU A 83 12.41 -13.54 -18.67
C LEU A 83 13.21 -13.13 -19.92
N LYS A 84 13.56 -14.12 -20.75
CA LYS A 84 14.07 -13.87 -22.09
C LYS A 84 12.90 -13.26 -22.85
N LEU A 85 12.99 -11.96 -23.12
CA LEU A 85 12.03 -11.32 -24.00
C LEU A 85 12.02 -12.11 -25.31
N PRO A 86 10.85 -12.49 -25.85
CA PRO A 86 10.79 -13.13 -27.15
C PRO A 86 11.45 -12.19 -28.17
N HIS A 87 12.25 -12.77 -29.06
CA HIS A 87 13.16 -12.04 -29.96
C HIS A 87 12.49 -10.93 -30.78
N PHE A 88 11.18 -11.04 -31.03
CA PHE A 88 10.36 -10.01 -31.67
C PHE A 88 10.27 -8.70 -30.88
N ILE A 89 10.15 -8.77 -29.56
CA ILE A 89 10.07 -7.58 -28.69
C ILE A 89 11.46 -6.96 -28.53
N GLU A 90 12.49 -7.81 -28.42
CA GLU A 90 13.88 -7.37 -28.36
C GLU A 90 14.29 -6.59 -29.62
N ASN A 91 13.93 -7.10 -30.80
CA ASN A 91 14.19 -6.42 -32.08
C ASN A 91 13.36 -5.15 -32.25
N PHE A 92 12.10 -5.11 -31.79
CA PHE A 92 11.26 -3.90 -31.84
C PHE A 92 11.81 -2.79 -30.94
N ILE A 93 12.23 -3.11 -29.72
CA ILE A 93 12.83 -2.15 -28.77
C ILE A 93 14.20 -1.68 -29.30
N ALA A 94 15.03 -2.59 -29.81
CA ALA A 94 16.34 -2.26 -30.35
C ALA A 94 16.30 -1.38 -31.60
N THR A 95 15.27 -1.54 -32.45
CA THR A 95 15.17 -0.79 -33.72
C THR A 95 14.33 0.48 -33.62
N SER A 96 13.25 0.51 -32.83
CA SER A 96 12.36 1.67 -32.71
C SER A 96 12.73 2.62 -31.56
N ILE A 97 13.26 2.10 -30.43
CA ILE A 97 13.53 2.90 -29.22
C ILE A 97 15.01 3.32 -29.12
N LEU A 98 15.94 2.54 -29.69
CA LEU A 98 17.39 2.80 -29.58
C LEU A 98 18.01 3.48 -30.81
N ARG A 99 17.31 3.58 -31.94
CA ARG A 99 17.88 3.99 -33.24
C ARG A 99 17.59 5.45 -33.66
N VAL A 100 16.80 6.21 -32.90
CA VAL A 100 16.50 7.62 -33.20
C VAL A 100 17.50 8.54 -32.47
N GLU A 101 18.52 9.03 -33.18
CA GLU A 101 19.55 9.91 -32.62
C GLU A 101 19.01 11.26 -32.08
N GLY A 102 17.81 11.68 -32.49
CA GLY A 102 17.07 12.85 -31.97
C GLY A 102 15.91 12.53 -31.00
N GLY A 103 15.56 11.24 -30.80
CA GLY A 103 14.37 10.79 -30.06
C GLY A 103 14.65 10.31 -28.63
N ARG A 104 15.90 10.42 -28.15
CA ARG A 104 16.34 9.84 -26.89
C ARG A 104 15.60 10.40 -25.67
N TYR A 105 15.25 11.68 -25.67
CA TYR A 105 14.48 12.31 -24.58
C TYR A 105 13.02 11.82 -24.56
N LEU A 106 12.38 11.73 -25.72
CA LEU A 106 11.01 11.24 -25.87
C LEU A 106 10.90 9.75 -25.48
N ASN A 107 11.88 8.93 -25.87
CA ASN A 107 11.93 7.52 -25.51
C ASN A 107 12.10 7.31 -24.00
N VAL A 108 12.95 8.12 -23.36
CA VAL A 108 13.12 8.09 -21.91
C VAL A 108 11.87 8.60 -21.18
N PHE A 109 11.16 9.59 -21.74
CA PHE A 109 9.88 10.06 -21.23
C PHE A 109 8.82 8.94 -21.25
N ILE A 110 8.67 8.23 -22.38
CA ILE A 110 7.71 7.12 -22.52
C ILE A 110 8.03 5.96 -21.57
N ILE A 111 9.32 5.61 -21.41
CA ILE A 111 9.75 4.59 -20.44
C ILE A 111 9.39 5.04 -19.01
N GLY A 112 9.53 6.33 -18.70
CA GLY A 112 9.08 6.91 -17.43
C GLY A 112 7.57 6.74 -17.21
N MET A 113 6.75 7.02 -18.24
CA MET A 113 5.29 6.83 -18.17
C MET A 113 4.93 5.37 -17.87
N ILE A 114 5.48 4.42 -18.62
CA ILE A 114 5.19 2.98 -18.44
C ILE A 114 5.66 2.50 -17.07
N SER A 115 6.84 2.94 -16.62
CA SER A 115 7.38 2.56 -15.31
C SER A 115 6.52 3.09 -14.16
N SER A 116 5.95 4.29 -14.28
CA SER A 116 5.08 4.86 -13.25
C SER A 116 3.81 4.02 -13.03
N LEU A 117 3.28 3.39 -14.08
CA LEU A 117 2.10 2.55 -14.01
C LEU A 117 2.34 1.27 -13.18
N VAL A 118 3.53 0.69 -13.32
CA VAL A 118 3.96 -0.50 -12.56
C VAL A 118 4.27 -0.15 -11.10
N LEU A 119 4.81 1.05 -10.85
CA LEU A 119 5.19 1.53 -9.51
C LEU A 119 4.00 2.12 -8.73
N SER A 120 2.90 2.46 -9.41
CA SER A 120 1.70 3.07 -8.86
C SER A 120 1.17 2.43 -7.55
N PRO A 121 1.12 1.09 -7.40
CA PRO A 121 0.64 0.50 -6.15
C PRO A 121 1.54 0.76 -4.94
N CYS A 122 2.83 1.01 -5.14
CA CYS A 122 3.76 1.33 -4.06
C CYS A 122 3.55 2.75 -3.50
N ILE A 123 2.88 3.63 -4.26
CA ILE A 123 2.62 5.04 -3.90
C ILE A 123 1.14 5.26 -3.55
N ALA A 124 0.34 4.18 -3.52
CA ALA A 124 -1.09 4.26 -3.21
C ALA A 124 -1.41 4.92 -1.85
N PRO A 125 -0.66 4.68 -0.74
CA PRO A 125 -0.99 5.31 0.55
C PRO A 125 -0.78 6.83 0.57
N PRO A 126 0.36 7.39 0.09
CA PRO A 126 0.49 8.85 -0.06
C PRO A 126 -0.53 9.46 -1.01
N LEU A 127 -0.85 8.79 -2.12
CA LEU A 127 -1.88 9.22 -3.08
C LEU A 127 -3.27 9.29 -2.42
N ALA A 128 -3.64 8.29 -1.62
CA ALA A 128 -4.91 8.29 -0.90
C ALA A 128 -5.02 9.48 0.07
N GLY A 129 -3.95 9.78 0.82
CA GLY A 129 -3.89 10.96 1.68
C GLY A 129 -4.08 12.28 0.91
N ALA A 130 -3.43 12.41 -0.25
CA ALA A 130 -3.61 13.57 -1.12
C ALA A 130 -5.04 13.69 -1.66
N ILE A 131 -5.66 12.60 -2.09
CA ILE A 131 -7.05 12.58 -2.58
C ILE A 131 -8.04 13.00 -1.49
N ILE A 132 -7.86 12.52 -0.26
CA ILE A 132 -8.70 12.91 0.89
C ILE A 132 -8.59 14.42 1.14
N TYR A 133 -7.38 14.98 1.11
CA TYR A 133 -7.15 16.40 1.32
C TYR A 133 -7.77 17.28 0.21
N ILE A 134 -7.71 16.83 -1.05
CA ILE A 134 -8.34 17.51 -2.20
C ILE A 134 -9.86 17.55 -2.04
N ASN A 135 -10.46 16.44 -1.61
CA ASN A 135 -11.91 16.36 -1.39
C ASN A 135 -12.39 17.31 -0.29
N GLN A 136 -11.60 17.47 0.78
CA GLN A 136 -11.94 18.39 1.86
C GLN A 136 -11.80 19.86 1.44
N SER A 137 -10.81 20.17 0.61
CA SER A 137 -10.48 21.55 0.21
C SER A 137 -11.20 22.02 -1.07
N ARG A 138 -11.73 21.11 -1.89
CA ARG A 138 -12.28 21.34 -3.25
C ARG A 138 -11.33 22.07 -4.23
N ASP A 139 -10.05 22.20 -3.89
CA ASP A 139 -9.05 22.87 -4.73
C ASP A 139 -8.19 21.83 -5.48
N PHE A 140 -8.51 21.67 -6.77
CA PHE A 140 -7.83 20.72 -7.66
C PHE A 140 -6.38 21.15 -7.98
N VAL A 141 -6.09 22.46 -7.93
CA VAL A 141 -4.75 22.98 -8.25
C VAL A 141 -3.78 22.63 -7.12
N LEU A 142 -4.23 22.78 -5.88
CA LEU A 142 -3.44 22.44 -4.70
C LEU A 142 -3.12 20.93 -4.64
N GLY A 143 -4.09 20.10 -5.02
CA GLY A 143 -3.91 18.65 -5.20
C GLY A 143 -2.87 18.28 -6.25
N GLY A 144 -2.94 18.92 -7.43
CA GLY A 144 -1.97 18.73 -8.50
C GLY A 144 -0.55 19.13 -8.09
N LEU A 145 -0.41 20.27 -7.39
CA LEU A 145 0.88 20.74 -6.87
C LEU A 145 1.45 19.82 -5.79
N ALA A 146 0.62 19.25 -4.92
CA ALA A 146 1.05 18.30 -3.90
C ALA A 146 1.62 17.01 -4.54
N LEU A 147 0.92 16.46 -5.54
CA LEU A 147 1.38 15.28 -6.28
C LEU A 147 2.66 15.57 -7.10
N PHE A 148 2.75 16.76 -7.68
CA PHE A 148 3.94 17.19 -8.40
C PHE A 148 5.17 17.28 -7.48
N THR A 149 5.01 17.88 -6.30
CA THR A 149 6.08 17.98 -5.29
C THR A 149 6.51 16.61 -4.78
N LEU A 150 5.56 15.70 -4.57
CA LEU A 150 5.84 14.31 -4.18
C LEU A 150 6.65 13.58 -5.27
N SER A 151 6.26 13.71 -6.54
CA SER A 151 6.96 13.10 -7.68
C SER A 151 8.40 13.61 -7.81
N ILE A 152 8.61 14.92 -7.63
CA ILE A 152 9.95 15.52 -7.59
C ILE A 152 10.75 14.98 -6.39
N GLY A 153 10.13 14.88 -5.22
CA GLY A 153 10.75 14.38 -3.99
C GLY A 153 11.35 12.98 -4.15
N MET A 154 10.62 12.04 -4.75
CA MET A 154 11.13 10.69 -5.00
C MET A 154 12.16 10.62 -6.14
N SER A 155 12.15 11.60 -7.04
CA SER A 155 13.04 11.65 -8.20
C SER A 155 14.40 12.29 -7.88
N ILE A 156 14.48 13.14 -6.86
CA ILE A 156 15.71 13.80 -6.41
C ILE A 156 16.82 12.79 -6.08
N PRO A 157 16.58 11.70 -5.31
CA PRO A 157 17.60 10.70 -5.04
C PRO A 157 18.18 10.07 -6.32
N LEU A 158 17.33 9.79 -7.32
CA LEU A 158 17.78 9.21 -8.59
C LEU A 158 18.63 10.19 -9.40
N LEU A 159 18.24 11.46 -9.44
CA LEU A 159 19.02 12.54 -10.06
C LEU A 159 20.39 12.69 -9.39
N LEU A 160 20.44 12.66 -8.06
CA LEU A 160 21.68 12.72 -7.30
C LEU A 160 22.60 11.56 -7.67
N ILE A 161 22.09 10.33 -7.65
CA ILE A 161 22.87 9.13 -7.99
C ILE A 161 23.39 9.19 -9.43
N GLY A 162 22.60 9.72 -10.37
CA GLY A 162 23.04 9.92 -11.76
C GLY A 162 24.18 10.92 -11.91
N ILE A 163 24.16 12.02 -11.15
CA ILE A 163 25.22 13.05 -11.19
C ILE A 163 26.51 12.55 -10.51
N PHE A 164 26.38 11.79 -9.43
CA PHE A 164 27.51 11.26 -8.65
C PHE A 164 27.96 9.86 -9.09
N SER A 165 27.40 9.29 -10.16
CA SER A 165 27.63 7.88 -10.50
C SER A 165 29.09 7.56 -10.79
N ASP A 166 29.79 8.45 -11.48
CA ASP A 166 31.17 8.22 -11.91
C ASP A 166 32.19 8.24 -10.76
N GLN A 167 31.87 8.87 -9.63
CA GLN A 167 32.78 8.97 -8.48
C GLN A 167 32.40 8.01 -7.35
N TRP A 168 31.13 7.67 -7.17
CA TRP A 168 30.65 6.90 -6.02
C TRP A 168 30.24 5.46 -6.32
N LEU A 169 29.88 5.11 -7.57
CA LEU A 169 29.52 3.73 -7.85
C LEU A 169 30.78 2.84 -8.00
N PRO A 170 30.91 1.77 -7.20
CA PRO A 170 31.97 0.80 -7.40
C PRO A 170 31.82 0.12 -8.77
N LYS A 171 32.96 -0.23 -9.38
CA LYS A 171 32.98 -0.91 -10.69
C LYS A 171 32.07 -2.14 -10.67
N ARG A 172 31.40 -2.41 -11.81
CA ARG A 172 30.54 -3.59 -12.00
C ARG A 172 31.27 -4.84 -11.50
N GLY A 173 30.67 -5.54 -10.55
CA GLY A 173 31.26 -6.68 -9.88
C GLY A 173 30.26 -7.40 -8.99
N HIS A 174 30.73 -8.30 -8.14
CA HIS A 174 29.91 -9.16 -7.28
C HIS A 174 28.96 -8.40 -6.33
N TRP A 175 29.27 -7.15 -5.96
CA TRP A 175 28.37 -6.31 -5.17
C TRP A 175 27.02 -6.03 -5.86
N MET A 176 27.02 -5.93 -7.20
CA MET A 176 25.79 -5.72 -7.97
C MET A 176 24.85 -6.93 -7.89
N ILE A 177 25.41 -8.14 -7.78
CA ILE A 177 24.63 -9.38 -7.63
C ILE A 177 23.96 -9.39 -6.25
N ILE A 178 24.71 -9.06 -5.20
CA ILE A 178 24.19 -8.98 -3.82
C ILE A 178 23.04 -7.96 -3.72
N ILE A 179 23.19 -6.78 -4.33
CA ILE A 179 22.13 -5.76 -4.32
C ILE A 179 20.90 -6.22 -5.11
N LYS A 180 21.09 -6.84 -6.27
CA LYS A 180 19.99 -7.35 -7.09
C LYS A 180 19.15 -8.35 -6.28
N GLU A 181 19.81 -9.29 -5.62
CA GLU A 181 19.14 -10.32 -4.81
C GLU A 181 18.49 -9.70 -3.55
N LEU A 182 19.12 -8.73 -2.89
CA LEU A 182 18.55 -8.00 -1.75
C LEU A 182 17.28 -7.21 -2.13
N ILE A 183 17.28 -6.55 -3.30
CA ILE A 183 16.07 -5.90 -3.85
C ILE A 183 14.97 -6.94 -4.11
N GLY A 184 15.33 -8.16 -4.55
CA GLY A 184 14.40 -9.27 -4.67
C GLY A 184 13.68 -9.59 -3.35
N PHE A 185 14.40 -9.69 -2.24
CA PHE A 185 13.79 -9.91 -0.92
C PHE A 185 12.86 -8.76 -0.49
N ILE A 186 13.24 -7.51 -0.76
CA ILE A 186 12.38 -6.33 -0.50
C ILE A 186 11.10 -6.40 -1.32
N LEU A 187 11.16 -6.82 -2.59
CA LEU A 187 9.98 -6.98 -3.44
C LEU A 187 9.04 -8.07 -2.94
N ILE A 188 9.56 -9.20 -2.43
CA ILE A 188 8.71 -10.23 -1.80
C ILE A 188 8.09 -9.67 -0.52
N ALA A 189 8.86 -8.97 0.32
CA ALA A 189 8.34 -8.38 1.55
C ALA A 189 7.20 -7.38 1.25
N MET A 190 7.34 -6.58 0.19
CA MET A 190 6.29 -5.66 -0.26
C MET A 190 5.08 -6.41 -0.82
N GLY A 191 5.28 -7.48 -1.59
CA GLY A 191 4.20 -8.33 -2.07
C GLY A 191 3.39 -8.96 -0.93
N LEU A 192 4.09 -9.47 0.09
CA LEU A 192 3.48 -9.99 1.32
C LEU A 192 2.75 -8.89 2.11
N PHE A 193 3.31 -7.67 2.16
CA PHE A 193 2.65 -6.53 2.79
C PHE A 193 1.32 -6.18 2.13
N ILE A 194 1.28 -6.15 0.79
CA ILE A 194 0.07 -5.87 0.02
C ILE A 194 -0.98 -6.99 0.23
N MET A 195 -0.55 -8.24 0.37
CA MET A 195 -1.46 -9.35 0.66
C MET A 195 -1.85 -9.48 2.14
N SER A 196 -1.15 -8.80 3.06
CA SER A 196 -1.39 -8.93 4.51
C SER A 196 -2.85 -8.73 4.93
N PRO A 197 -3.67 -7.86 4.30
CA PRO A 197 -5.06 -7.72 4.71
C PRO A 197 -5.93 -8.97 4.43
N LEU A 198 -5.53 -9.82 3.47
CA LEU A 198 -6.27 -11.02 3.05
C LEU A 198 -6.05 -12.21 3.98
N PHE A 199 -5.03 -12.17 4.84
CA PHE A 199 -4.68 -13.29 5.69
C PHE A 199 -5.23 -13.14 7.12
N PRO A 200 -5.57 -14.24 7.80
CA PRO A 200 -5.94 -14.24 9.21
C PRO A 200 -4.81 -13.70 10.09
N GLU A 201 -5.15 -13.14 11.26
CA GLU A 201 -4.32 -12.34 12.18
C GLU A 201 -2.92 -12.86 12.60
N ASN A 202 -2.50 -14.05 12.14
CA ASN A 202 -1.24 -14.68 12.51
C ASN A 202 -0.39 -15.15 11.30
N THR A 203 -0.97 -15.25 10.10
CA THR A 203 -0.27 -15.86 8.95
C THR A 203 0.77 -14.91 8.34
N ASP A 204 0.51 -13.62 8.35
CA ASP A 204 1.40 -12.57 7.86
C ASP A 204 2.69 -12.49 8.70
N GLN A 205 2.59 -12.64 10.03
CA GLN A 205 3.78 -12.70 10.91
C GLN A 205 4.65 -13.93 10.61
N ILE A 206 4.03 -15.09 10.33
CA ILE A 206 4.76 -16.30 9.91
C ILE A 206 5.45 -16.06 8.56
N ALA A 207 4.78 -15.45 7.60
CA ALA A 207 5.37 -15.17 6.28
C ALA A 207 6.59 -14.24 6.36
N TYR A 208 6.52 -13.18 7.18
CA TYR A 208 7.67 -12.31 7.43
C TYR A 208 8.82 -13.02 8.15
N SER A 209 8.51 -13.88 9.12
CA SER A 209 9.53 -14.68 9.79
C SER A 209 10.27 -15.60 8.81
N ALA A 210 9.53 -16.29 7.92
CA ALA A 210 10.09 -17.16 6.90
C ALA A 210 10.95 -16.37 5.89
N LEU A 211 10.52 -15.16 5.52
CA LEU A 211 11.28 -14.29 4.62
C LEU A 211 12.60 -13.81 5.26
N LEU A 212 12.58 -13.39 6.53
CA LEU A 212 13.79 -12.96 7.25
C LEU A 212 14.75 -14.12 7.46
N LEU A 213 14.25 -15.31 7.73
CA LEU A 213 15.04 -16.53 7.81
C LEU A 213 15.70 -16.83 6.46
N ALA A 214 14.95 -16.79 5.35
CA ALA A 214 15.49 -16.98 4.00
C ALA A 214 16.57 -15.93 3.66
N LEU A 215 16.36 -14.67 4.02
CA LEU A 215 17.34 -13.59 3.85
C LEU A 215 18.61 -13.85 4.67
N SER A 216 18.47 -14.29 5.91
CA SER A 216 19.61 -14.60 6.79
C SER A 216 20.44 -15.77 6.25
N ILE A 217 19.79 -16.86 5.81
CA ILE A 217 20.46 -18.00 5.15
C ILE A 217 21.18 -17.53 3.88
N TYR A 218 20.51 -16.72 3.05
CA TYR A 218 21.08 -16.20 1.83
C TYR A 218 22.33 -15.34 2.09
N LEU A 219 22.27 -14.39 3.03
CA LEU A 219 23.42 -13.56 3.39
C LEU A 219 24.59 -14.39 3.92
N PHE A 220 24.30 -15.39 4.74
CA PHE A 220 25.30 -16.32 5.26
C PHE A 220 25.99 -17.12 4.15
N PHE A 221 25.22 -17.59 3.15
CA PHE A 221 25.76 -18.35 2.02
C PHE A 221 26.47 -17.46 0.99
N ALA A 222 25.98 -16.24 0.75
CA ALA A 222 26.60 -15.26 -0.13
C ALA A 222 28.01 -14.89 0.34
N VAL A 223 28.21 -14.73 1.66
CA VAL A 223 29.53 -14.45 2.24
C VAL A 223 30.51 -15.61 2.02
N ARG A 224 30.05 -16.86 2.14
CA ARG A 224 30.87 -18.05 1.85
C ARG A 224 31.20 -18.18 0.36
N ARG A 225 30.24 -17.90 -0.52
CA ARG A 225 30.37 -18.05 -1.98
C ARG A 225 31.40 -17.10 -2.57
N PHE A 226 31.51 -15.88 -2.04
CA PHE A 226 32.34 -14.83 -2.62
C PHE A 226 33.70 -14.61 -1.92
N LYS A 227 34.10 -15.48 -0.98
CA LYS A 227 35.40 -15.43 -0.25
C LYS A 227 35.79 -14.00 0.20
N TYR A 228 34.82 -13.22 0.68
CA TYR A 228 35.06 -11.87 1.16
C TYR A 228 35.79 -11.92 2.52
N LYS A 229 37.12 -11.73 2.50
CA LYS A 229 38.00 -11.84 3.69
C LYS A 229 37.78 -10.73 4.74
N SER A 230 37.05 -9.66 4.42
CA SER A 230 36.87 -8.51 5.34
C SER A 230 35.56 -7.77 5.08
N MET A 231 34.45 -8.30 5.58
CA MET A 231 33.17 -7.59 5.70
C MET A 231 32.47 -8.09 6.97
N SER A 232 33.01 -7.67 8.12
CA SER A 232 32.49 -7.99 9.46
C SER A 232 31.01 -7.60 9.61
N TRP A 233 30.60 -6.50 8.94
CA TRP A 233 29.25 -5.98 9.06
C TRP A 233 28.17 -6.84 8.38
N VAL A 234 28.51 -7.64 7.35
CA VAL A 234 27.54 -8.54 6.69
C VAL A 234 27.22 -9.74 7.58
N HIS A 235 28.20 -10.24 8.34
CA HIS A 235 27.93 -11.28 9.36
C HIS A 235 27.06 -10.73 10.49
N LEU A 236 27.33 -9.49 10.91
CA LEU A 236 26.49 -8.81 11.90
C LEU A 236 25.06 -8.64 11.37
N LEU A 237 24.87 -8.22 10.12
CA LEU A 237 23.56 -8.10 9.48
C LEU A 237 22.83 -9.45 9.36
N ALA A 238 23.53 -10.51 8.94
CA ALA A 238 22.97 -11.86 8.85
C ALA A 238 22.55 -12.39 10.23
N PHE A 239 23.33 -12.11 11.28
CA PHE A 239 23.04 -12.50 12.65
C PHE A 239 21.87 -11.69 13.25
N VAL A 240 21.82 -10.38 13.00
CA VAL A 240 20.70 -9.51 13.42
C VAL A 240 19.39 -9.93 12.76
N THR A 241 19.41 -10.23 11.46
CA THR A 241 18.21 -10.72 10.74
C THR A 241 17.77 -12.11 11.21
N LEU A 242 18.72 -12.98 11.61
CA LEU A 242 18.43 -14.28 12.23
C LEU A 242 17.74 -14.10 13.59
N ILE A 243 18.31 -13.28 14.47
CA ILE A 243 17.72 -12.98 15.79
C ILE A 243 16.33 -12.37 15.63
N ALA A 244 16.15 -11.42 14.72
CA ALA A 244 14.85 -10.81 14.43
C ALA A 244 13.82 -11.85 13.96
N SER A 245 14.23 -12.80 13.11
CA SER A 245 13.38 -13.91 12.67
C SER A 245 12.96 -14.81 13.84
N ILE A 246 13.89 -15.18 14.73
CA ILE A 246 13.60 -16.02 15.90
C ILE A 246 12.68 -15.28 16.87
N LEU A 247 12.94 -13.99 17.12
CA LEU A 247 12.12 -13.17 18.01
C LEU A 247 10.68 -13.04 17.50
N LEU A 248 10.51 -12.74 16.20
CA LEU A 248 9.20 -12.65 15.56
C LEU A 248 8.46 -13.99 15.61
N PHE A 249 9.15 -15.10 15.32
CA PHE A 249 8.56 -16.43 15.42
C PHE A 249 8.18 -16.80 16.87
N GLY A 250 9.04 -16.47 17.86
CA GLY A 250 8.75 -16.68 19.28
C GLY A 250 7.50 -15.93 19.76
N LEU A 251 7.33 -14.67 19.32
CA LEU A 251 6.13 -13.88 19.63
C LEU A 251 4.85 -14.48 19.03
N THR A 252 4.94 -15.08 17.82
CA THR A 252 3.78 -15.77 17.22
C THR A 252 3.37 -17.01 18.02
N LEU A 253 4.34 -17.81 18.49
CA LEU A 253 4.07 -18.99 19.31
C LEU A 253 3.46 -18.61 20.66
N GLN A 254 3.91 -17.52 21.28
CA GLN A 254 3.33 -17.02 22.53
C GLN A 254 1.87 -16.58 22.35
N LYS A 255 1.54 -15.91 21.24
CA LYS A 255 0.16 -15.51 20.93
C LYS A 255 -0.77 -16.73 20.74
N MET A 256 -0.27 -17.81 20.12
CA MET A 256 -1.04 -19.05 19.96
C MET A 256 -1.26 -19.77 21.29
N ASN A 257 -0.23 -19.91 22.14
CA ASN A 257 -0.36 -20.55 23.45
C ASN A 257 -1.26 -19.81 24.44
N ILE A 258 -1.41 -18.48 24.31
CA ILE A 258 -2.31 -17.69 25.18
C ILE A 258 -3.78 -17.83 24.73
N SER A 259 -4.04 -18.27 23.49
CA SER A 259 -5.39 -18.39 22.95
C SER A 259 -6.07 -19.75 23.24
N ASP A 260 -5.33 -20.74 23.73
CA ASP A 260 -5.84 -22.08 24.03
C ASP A 260 -6.46 -22.23 25.43
N ASP A 261 -6.44 -21.18 26.27
CA ASP A 261 -6.95 -21.23 27.66
C ASP A 261 -8.39 -20.69 27.83
N GLU A 262 -9.09 -20.36 26.73
CA GLU A 262 -10.53 -20.09 26.74
C GLU A 262 -11.28 -21.14 25.92
N ASN A 263 -11.93 -22.07 26.63
CA ASN A 263 -12.86 -23.05 26.08
C ASN A 263 -13.94 -22.39 25.20
N ILE A 264 -13.75 -22.37 23.88
CA ILE A 264 -14.81 -21.98 22.94
C ILE A 264 -14.90 -23.00 21.82
N SER A 265 -16.02 -23.72 21.86
CA SER A 265 -16.53 -24.67 20.87
C SER A 265 -16.28 -24.22 19.43
N ILE A 266 -15.50 -25.01 18.71
CA ILE A 266 -15.29 -24.88 17.27
C ILE A 266 -16.62 -25.21 16.57
N THR A 267 -17.40 -24.15 16.32
CA THR A 267 -18.35 -24.14 15.20
C THR A 267 -17.74 -23.30 14.10
N THR A 268 -17.44 -23.97 13.01
CA THR A 268 -16.91 -23.45 11.75
C THR A 268 -17.76 -22.29 11.21
N LYS A 269 -17.32 -21.06 11.45
CA LYS A 269 -17.51 -19.89 10.56
C LYS A 269 -16.30 -18.95 10.71
N PRO A 270 -15.43 -18.82 9.69
CA PRO A 270 -14.35 -17.84 9.70
C PRO A 270 -14.90 -16.51 9.20
N ASN A 271 -15.71 -15.84 10.00
CA ASN A 271 -16.07 -14.43 9.76
C ASN A 271 -15.65 -13.63 10.99
N HIS A 272 -14.97 -12.51 10.74
CA HIS A 272 -14.53 -11.52 11.71
C HIS A 272 -15.44 -11.39 12.95
N VAL A 273 -14.89 -11.61 14.15
CA VAL A 273 -15.59 -11.42 15.43
C VAL A 273 -15.33 -9.99 15.91
N SER A 274 -16.28 -9.09 15.68
CA SER A 274 -16.20 -7.70 16.17
C SER A 274 -16.29 -7.67 17.69
N VAL A 275 -15.55 -6.74 18.31
CA VAL A 275 -15.51 -6.59 19.79
C VAL A 275 -16.83 -6.01 20.31
N LEU A 276 -17.55 -5.26 19.47
CA LEU A 276 -18.87 -4.71 19.75
C LEU A 276 -19.97 -5.55 19.11
N PRO A 277 -21.18 -5.60 19.70
CA PRO A 277 -22.31 -6.39 19.21
C PRO A 277 -23.01 -5.71 18.02
N PHE A 278 -22.32 -5.60 16.88
CA PHE A 278 -22.87 -5.00 15.68
C PHE A 278 -23.94 -5.86 15.03
N LYS A 279 -25.04 -5.23 14.62
CA LYS A 279 -26.04 -5.84 13.74
C LYS A 279 -25.66 -5.60 12.28
N GLN A 280 -25.51 -6.68 11.52
CA GLN A 280 -25.08 -6.62 10.12
C GLN A 280 -26.21 -6.17 9.19
N ILE A 281 -25.88 -5.31 8.23
CA ILE A 281 -26.77 -4.74 7.22
C ILE A 281 -26.14 -4.91 5.84
N GLN A 282 -26.88 -5.44 4.88
CA GLN A 282 -26.36 -5.71 3.53
C GLN A 282 -26.95 -4.79 2.46
N SER A 283 -28.14 -4.23 2.68
CA SER A 283 -28.86 -3.43 1.69
C SER A 283 -29.46 -2.15 2.24
N LEU A 284 -29.85 -1.25 1.32
CA LEU A 284 -30.61 -0.03 1.66
C LEU A 284 -31.97 -0.35 2.29
N ASP A 285 -32.60 -1.45 1.86
CA ASP A 285 -33.87 -1.90 2.41
C ASP A 285 -33.70 -2.37 3.85
N ASP A 286 -32.64 -3.13 4.14
CA ASP A 286 -32.28 -3.51 5.52
C ASP A 286 -32.04 -2.28 6.39
N LEU A 287 -31.27 -1.32 5.89
CA LEU A 287 -31.01 -0.07 6.61
C LEU A 287 -32.30 0.69 6.90
N SER A 288 -33.16 0.85 5.90
CA SER A 288 -34.44 1.54 6.07
C SER A 288 -35.33 0.83 7.10
N ARG A 289 -35.30 -0.50 7.18
CA ARG A 289 -36.04 -1.27 8.18
C ARG A 289 -35.53 -1.00 9.59
N GLU A 290 -34.21 -0.96 9.78
CA GLU A 290 -33.61 -0.68 11.08
C GLU A 290 -33.81 0.79 11.50
N LEU A 291 -33.69 1.73 10.57
CA LEU A 291 -34.00 3.14 10.81
C LEU A 291 -35.50 3.39 11.08
N ASN A 292 -36.40 2.48 10.71
CA ASN A 292 -37.83 2.62 11.00
C ASN A 292 -38.24 1.98 12.33
N GLN A 293 -37.35 1.22 12.98
CA GLN A 293 -37.60 0.71 14.33
C GLN A 293 -37.53 1.88 15.31
N ARG A 294 -38.61 2.11 16.08
CA ARG A 294 -38.62 3.14 17.12
C ARG A 294 -37.93 2.63 18.38
N ASP A 295 -36.62 2.47 18.30
CA ASP A 295 -35.78 2.50 19.50
C ASP A 295 -35.35 3.95 19.70
N ASN A 296 -35.64 4.52 20.88
CA ASN A 296 -35.35 5.93 21.20
C ASN A 296 -33.83 6.19 21.42
N LYS A 297 -32.99 5.42 20.72
CA LYS A 297 -31.53 5.42 20.78
C LYS A 297 -30.96 6.04 19.52
N MET A 298 -29.79 6.67 19.65
CA MET A 298 -29.03 7.11 18.48
C MET A 298 -28.44 5.90 17.76
N ILE A 299 -28.19 6.01 16.46
CA ILE A 299 -27.67 4.89 15.66
C ILE A 299 -26.26 5.21 15.21
N MET A 300 -25.34 4.26 15.42
CA MET A 300 -24.01 4.29 14.84
C MET A 300 -23.95 3.25 13.72
N LEU A 301 -23.69 3.70 12.48
CA LEU A 301 -23.52 2.85 11.31
C LEU A 301 -22.05 2.82 10.91
N ASP A 302 -21.41 1.66 11.08
CA ASP A 302 -20.01 1.42 10.72
C ASP A 302 -19.90 0.75 9.35
N PHE A 303 -19.06 1.29 8.45
CA PHE A 303 -18.69 0.65 7.20
C PHE A 303 -17.35 -0.05 7.37
N TYR A 304 -17.38 -1.38 7.28
CA TYR A 304 -16.27 -2.28 7.57
C TYR A 304 -15.84 -3.09 6.33
N ALA A 305 -14.58 -3.51 6.29
CA ALA A 305 -14.15 -4.61 5.42
C ALA A 305 -12.91 -5.36 5.98
N ASP A 306 -12.80 -6.65 5.69
CA ASP A 306 -11.66 -7.48 6.13
C ASP A 306 -10.33 -7.03 5.53
N TRP A 307 -10.35 -6.50 4.31
CA TRP A 307 -9.17 -5.98 3.62
C TRP A 307 -8.76 -4.57 4.09
N CYS A 308 -9.55 -3.93 4.95
CA CYS A 308 -9.32 -2.58 5.44
C CYS A 308 -8.48 -2.59 6.73
N VAL A 309 -7.20 -2.21 6.61
CA VAL A 309 -6.26 -2.15 7.75
C VAL A 309 -6.78 -1.23 8.85
N SER A 310 -7.27 -0.04 8.49
CA SER A 310 -7.79 0.93 9.47
C SER A 310 -9.07 0.46 10.17
N CYS A 311 -9.83 -0.46 9.57
CA CYS A 311 -10.99 -1.09 10.20
C CYS A 311 -10.54 -2.06 11.29
N LYS A 312 -9.52 -2.87 11.02
CA LYS A 312 -8.88 -3.72 12.04
C LYS A 312 -8.23 -2.90 13.17
N GLU A 313 -7.64 -1.74 12.83
CA GLU A 313 -7.14 -0.79 13.84
C GLU A 313 -8.25 -0.27 14.75
N TYR A 314 -9.44 0.02 14.21
CA TYR A 314 -10.60 0.42 15.01
C TYR A 314 -11.00 -0.65 16.03
N GLU A 315 -11.16 -1.90 15.61
CA GLU A 315 -11.51 -3.01 16.49
C GLU A 315 -10.49 -3.17 17.63
N LYS A 316 -9.20 -3.15 17.28
CA LYS A 316 -8.12 -3.41 18.23
C LYS A 316 -7.81 -2.24 19.17
N LEU A 317 -7.77 -1.01 18.65
CA LEU A 317 -7.26 0.16 19.37
C LEU A 317 -8.36 1.07 19.91
N THR A 318 -9.54 1.09 19.28
CA THR A 318 -10.61 2.04 19.60
C THR A 318 -11.81 1.34 20.24
N PHE A 319 -12.42 0.36 19.57
CA PHE A 319 -13.59 -0.35 20.08
C PHE A 319 -13.28 -1.27 21.25
N ASN A 320 -12.03 -1.75 21.37
CA ASN A 320 -11.63 -2.52 22.54
C ASN A 320 -11.48 -1.68 23.82
N ASN A 321 -11.47 -0.34 23.74
CA ASN A 321 -11.38 0.52 24.91
C ASN A 321 -12.66 0.49 25.75
N SER A 322 -12.56 0.19 27.05
CA SER A 322 -13.72 0.08 27.95
C SER A 322 -14.61 1.31 28.00
N LYS A 323 -14.02 2.52 27.99
CA LYS A 323 -14.79 3.78 27.99
C LYS A 323 -15.56 3.98 26.69
N VAL A 324 -14.99 3.58 25.55
CA VAL A 324 -15.67 3.67 24.25
C VAL A 324 -16.86 2.71 24.23
N LYS A 325 -16.68 1.48 24.72
CA LYS A 325 -17.79 0.50 24.85
C LYS A 325 -18.93 1.05 25.72
N GLU A 326 -18.60 1.66 26.85
CA GLU A 326 -19.59 2.25 27.77
C GLU A 326 -20.44 3.33 27.10
N TYR A 327 -19.81 4.28 26.40
CA TYR A 327 -20.54 5.31 25.64
C TYR A 327 -21.39 4.72 24.52
N LEU A 328 -20.88 3.70 23.82
CA LEU A 328 -21.57 3.07 22.69
C LEU A 328 -22.74 2.16 23.11
N ASN A 329 -22.87 1.77 24.39
CA ASN A 329 -24.02 1.00 24.88
C ASN A 329 -25.36 1.77 24.77
N GLU A 330 -25.31 3.09 24.73
CA GLU A 330 -26.49 3.94 24.53
C GLU A 330 -26.93 4.02 23.05
N TYR A 331 -26.13 3.47 22.13
CA TYR A 331 -26.36 3.51 20.69
C TYR A 331 -26.88 2.16 20.18
N SER A 332 -27.66 2.19 19.11
CA SER A 332 -27.89 1.02 18.26
C SER A 332 -26.72 0.90 17.28
N LEU A 333 -25.98 -0.20 17.38
CA LEU A 333 -24.76 -0.43 16.61
C LEU A 333 -25.08 -1.27 15.37
N LEU A 334 -24.99 -0.64 14.21
CA LEU A 334 -25.20 -1.24 12.90
C LEU A 334 -23.86 -1.29 12.15
N GLN A 335 -23.62 -2.36 11.40
CA GLN A 335 -22.41 -2.49 10.58
C GLN A 335 -22.78 -2.94 9.17
N VAL A 336 -22.14 -2.34 8.17
CA VAL A 336 -22.18 -2.75 6.77
C VAL A 336 -20.83 -3.35 6.43
N ASP A 337 -20.77 -4.68 6.33
CA ASP A 337 -19.60 -5.39 5.85
C ASP A 337 -19.53 -5.33 4.31
N VAL A 338 -18.69 -4.44 3.79
CA VAL A 338 -18.48 -4.27 2.35
C VAL A 338 -17.37 -5.15 1.78
N THR A 339 -16.87 -6.16 2.51
CA THR A 339 -15.77 -7.04 2.10
C THR A 339 -15.98 -7.66 0.71
N GLN A 340 -17.19 -8.17 0.45
CA GLN A 340 -17.53 -8.78 -0.85
C GLN A 340 -17.83 -7.77 -1.96
N ASN A 341 -18.00 -6.48 -1.64
CA ASN A 341 -18.26 -5.40 -2.61
C ASN A 341 -19.38 -5.71 -3.62
N THR A 342 -20.52 -6.23 -3.12
CA THR A 342 -21.70 -6.56 -3.93
C THR A 342 -22.36 -5.30 -4.52
N THR A 343 -23.31 -5.48 -5.45
CA THR A 343 -24.09 -4.36 -6.01
C THR A 343 -24.84 -3.58 -4.93
N GLN A 344 -25.32 -4.25 -3.88
CA GLN A 344 -26.00 -3.64 -2.74
C GLN A 344 -25.03 -2.81 -1.88
N HIS A 345 -23.82 -3.32 -1.63
CA HIS A 345 -22.78 -2.58 -0.91
C HIS A 345 -22.38 -1.30 -1.66
N LYS A 346 -22.21 -1.40 -2.99
CA LYS A 346 -21.93 -0.24 -3.85
C LYS A 346 -23.07 0.78 -3.83
N ALA A 347 -24.32 0.33 -3.78
CA ALA A 347 -25.48 1.21 -3.66
C ALA A 347 -25.50 1.95 -2.32
N LEU A 348 -25.19 1.27 -1.20
CA LEU A 348 -25.06 1.90 0.12
C LEU A 348 -23.94 2.94 0.16
N LEU A 349 -22.73 2.58 -0.28
CA LEU A 349 -21.60 3.51 -0.35
C LEU A 349 -21.92 4.73 -1.24
N LYS A 350 -22.58 4.52 -2.38
CA LYS A 350 -23.01 5.61 -3.26
C LYS A 350 -24.06 6.50 -2.61
N TYR A 351 -25.05 5.92 -1.93
CA TYR A 351 -26.12 6.65 -1.25
C TYR A 351 -25.56 7.62 -0.20
N PHE A 352 -24.58 7.17 0.59
CA PHE A 352 -23.92 8.01 1.59
C PHE A 352 -22.76 8.83 1.06
N ASN A 353 -22.44 8.76 -0.24
CA ASN A 353 -21.28 9.39 -0.87
C ASN A 353 -19.95 9.03 -0.18
N LEU A 354 -19.73 7.74 0.07
CA LEU A 354 -18.53 7.17 0.66
C LEU A 354 -17.70 6.45 -0.41
N TYR A 355 -16.38 6.65 -0.36
CA TYR A 355 -15.43 6.01 -1.27
C TYR A 355 -15.13 4.55 -0.87
N GLY A 356 -15.19 4.26 0.43
CA GLY A 356 -14.86 2.97 1.02
C GLY A 356 -14.72 3.06 2.54
N PRO A 357 -14.46 1.94 3.21
CA PRO A 357 -14.23 1.87 4.65
C PRO A 357 -12.81 2.33 5.04
N PRO A 358 -12.56 2.72 6.31
CA PRO A 358 -13.53 2.83 7.40
C PRO A 358 -14.32 4.14 7.31
N ALA A 359 -15.63 4.06 7.53
CA ALA A 359 -16.48 5.23 7.69
C ALA A 359 -17.55 4.96 8.74
N ILE A 360 -17.70 5.87 9.70
CA ILE A 360 -18.69 5.77 10.77
C ILE A 360 -19.65 6.94 10.64
N LEU A 361 -20.94 6.63 10.55
CA LEU A 361 -22.03 7.58 10.43
C LEU A 361 -22.89 7.53 11.69
N PHE A 362 -23.42 8.67 12.08
CA PHE A 362 -24.31 8.78 13.23
C PHE A 362 -25.67 9.31 12.79
N PHE A 363 -26.73 8.74 13.36
CA PHE A 363 -28.09 9.20 13.18
C PHE A 363 -28.68 9.62 14.53
N ASP A 364 -29.46 10.69 14.52
CA ASP A 364 -30.21 11.15 15.69
C ASP A 364 -31.40 10.21 16.01
N LYS A 365 -32.14 10.53 17.08
CA LYS A 365 -33.34 9.77 17.49
C LYS A 365 -34.51 9.92 16.51
N GLN A 366 -34.42 10.88 15.60
CA GLN A 366 -35.36 11.11 14.51
C GLN A 366 -34.91 10.41 13.21
N HIS A 367 -33.80 9.64 13.27
CA HIS A 367 -33.17 8.91 12.18
C HIS A 367 -32.65 9.80 11.04
N ASN A 368 -32.38 11.08 11.33
CA ASN A 368 -31.65 11.95 10.41
C ASN A 368 -30.15 11.76 10.57
N GLU A 369 -29.45 11.74 9.44
CA GLU A 369 -27.99 11.62 9.43
C GLU A 369 -27.33 12.91 9.93
N LEU A 370 -26.52 12.80 10.98
CA LEU A 370 -25.70 13.87 11.53
C LEU A 370 -24.41 14.03 10.72
N ARG A 371 -24.52 14.59 9.51
CA ARG A 371 -23.40 14.66 8.54
C ARG A 371 -22.12 15.32 9.06
N THR A 372 -22.24 16.35 9.91
CA THR A 372 -21.10 17.06 10.51
C THR A 372 -20.27 16.16 11.43
N PHE A 373 -20.89 15.12 11.99
CA PHE A 373 -20.26 14.17 12.90
C PHE A 373 -19.78 12.90 12.21
N ARG A 374 -19.86 12.81 10.88
CA ARG A 374 -19.33 11.66 10.15
C ARG A 374 -17.82 11.54 10.37
N ILE A 375 -17.35 10.31 10.56
CA ILE A 375 -15.92 9.99 10.63
C ILE A 375 -15.55 9.23 9.36
N VAL A 376 -14.52 9.70 8.66
CA VAL A 376 -13.91 8.99 7.52
C VAL A 376 -12.42 8.81 7.84
N GLY A 377 -11.95 7.57 7.78
CA GLY A 377 -10.60 7.21 8.24
C GLY A 377 -10.53 6.84 9.72
N PHE A 378 -9.32 6.56 10.21
CA PHE A 378 -9.09 6.08 11.57
C PHE A 378 -9.04 7.21 12.61
N LYS A 379 -9.68 6.97 13.77
CA LYS A 379 -9.54 7.76 15.00
C LYS A 379 -9.23 6.81 16.16
N ASN A 380 -8.24 7.17 16.97
CA ASN A 380 -7.90 6.42 18.17
C ASN A 380 -8.96 6.60 19.27
N ALA A 381 -8.85 5.82 20.36
CA ALA A 381 -9.82 5.83 21.45
C ALA A 381 -10.10 7.22 22.06
N SER A 382 -9.08 8.04 22.30
CA SER A 382 -9.27 9.37 22.90
C SER A 382 -9.98 10.34 21.95
N GLN A 383 -9.63 10.31 20.67
CA GLN A 383 -10.31 11.08 19.63
C GLN A 383 -11.76 10.65 19.45
N MET A 384 -12.04 9.34 19.47
CA MET A 384 -13.40 8.80 19.40
C MET A 384 -14.24 9.22 20.60
N LEU A 385 -13.70 9.12 21.82
CA LEU A 385 -14.40 9.56 23.03
C LEU A 385 -14.76 11.04 23.01
N ASN A 386 -13.82 11.91 22.60
CA ASN A 386 -14.10 13.34 22.48
C ASN A 386 -15.20 13.59 21.43
N HIS A 387 -15.18 12.84 20.32
CA HIS A 387 -16.19 12.93 19.27
C HIS A 387 -17.58 12.53 19.79
N LEU A 388 -17.70 11.39 20.48
CA LEU A 388 -18.95 10.91 21.08
C LEU A 388 -19.50 11.87 22.15
N LYS A 389 -18.62 12.45 22.99
CA LYS A 389 -19.02 13.44 23.99
C LYS A 389 -19.60 14.71 23.36
N THR A 390 -18.97 15.20 22.30
CA THR A 390 -19.45 16.38 21.57
C THR A 390 -20.83 16.11 20.97
N LEU A 391 -21.00 14.93 20.36
CA LEU A 391 -22.25 14.50 19.76
C LEU A 391 -23.39 14.35 20.77
N GLN A 392 -23.10 13.86 21.98
CA GLN A 392 -24.09 13.75 23.05
C GLN A 392 -24.50 15.12 23.60
N HIS A 393 -23.56 16.06 23.73
CA HIS A 393 -23.85 17.40 24.24
C HIS A 393 -24.69 18.25 23.26
N GLU A 394 -24.55 18.06 21.95
CA GLU A 394 -25.36 18.80 20.96
C GLU A 394 -26.77 18.21 20.74
N ASN A 395 -27.02 16.98 21.20
CA ASN A 395 -28.31 16.27 21.01
C ASN A 395 -29.06 15.97 22.33
N GLN A 396 -28.58 16.52 23.44
CA GLN A 396 -29.35 16.67 24.69
C GLN A 396 -30.14 17.97 24.63
#